data_AF-A0A6M0FXZ9-F1
#
_entry.id   AF-A0A6M0FXZ9-F1
#
_cell.length_a   1.000
_cell.length_b   1.000
_cell.length_c   1.000
_cell.angle_alpha   90.00
_cell.angle_beta   90.00
_cell.angle_gamma   90.00
#
_symmetry.space_group_name_H-M   'P 1'
#
loop_
_entity.id
_entity.type
_entity.pdbx_description
1 polymer ?
#
loop_
_entity_poly.entity_id
_entity_poly.type
_entity_poly.pdbx_seq_one_letter_code
_entity_poly.pdbx_strand_id
1 'polypeptide(L)'
;MSNQETNPPKVFISYSHDSPEHKDRVLELSDRLRYEGIDCIIDQYYEFSPPEGWPRWTEKQIREADFVLMVCTDTFCRRVMGEETPGLGRGARWEGNTIYQLLYNDGTSSSKFIPVLLENGKPGHIPTALQRTHYYCLNTEEGYEALYRKLTSQPSTPKNELGSRKDLPPRQRKQNFSASPSSDRVSEKRGRETSQQTRGCGDAETRRMEIPPHISFTQSDSKTKPKIGIITALPKEYAAVNKILENTKDISFPGQGAGRRYLLGEVPTSDEGKHTVVLCLASMGNNIAAIRASLLLNHFPDLESIIMVGIAGGVPHPEKPDDHVRLGDLVISNEKGVIQYDLVKETITEKIYRHPPRPPSASLIEGVRLLQANELMGDKPWLDFIDKALLPEGEQRPSIETDILVSSTEPKQIVKHPQDSKRRNGEPRVFIAPIASANDLLKNPLKRDLLRDNFGIKAVEMEGSGIADATWSYETGYLVVRGICDYCDSNKGDNWQAYAAAVAAAYTRTLLESIPAPKS
;
A
#
# COMPACT_ATOMS: atom_id res chain seq x y z
N MET A 1 34.15 14.03 31.01
CA MET A 1 33.05 13.28 30.37
C MET A 1 32.09 14.31 29.84
N SER A 2 32.04 14.51 28.52
CA SER A 2 31.17 15.50 27.90
C SER A 2 29.72 15.03 28.02
N ASN A 3 28.88 15.81 28.71
CA ASN A 3 27.43 15.72 28.56
C ASN A 3 27.12 15.92 27.07
N GLN A 4 26.77 14.86 26.37
CA GLN A 4 25.99 15.03 25.14
C GLN A 4 24.62 15.49 25.60
N GLU A 5 24.25 16.73 25.28
CA GLU A 5 22.87 17.19 25.36
C GLU A 5 22.05 16.32 24.40
N THR A 6 21.52 15.21 24.91
CA THR A 6 20.49 14.46 24.20
C THR A 6 19.24 15.31 24.25
N ASN A 7 18.82 15.86 23.11
CA ASN A 7 17.54 16.56 23.01
C ASN A 7 16.42 15.65 23.59
N PRO A 8 15.50 16.21 24.39
CA PRO A 8 14.41 15.43 24.94
C PRO A 8 13.55 14.85 23.80
N PRO A 9 13.08 13.60 23.90
CA PRO A 9 12.19 13.02 22.89
C PRO A 9 10.96 13.89 22.69
N LYS A 10 10.59 14.15 21.43
CA LYS A 10 9.38 14.89 21.09
C LYS A 10 8.20 13.96 20.98
N VAL A 11 7.16 14.23 21.77
CA VAL A 11 5.96 13.42 21.83
C VAL A 11 4.74 14.26 21.50
N PHE A 12 3.91 13.79 20.59
CA PHE A 12 2.59 14.35 20.35
C PHE A 12 1.51 13.39 20.86
N ILE A 13 0.58 13.86 21.69
CA ILE A 13 -0.57 13.04 22.10
C ILE A 13 -1.77 13.38 21.23
N SER A 14 -2.23 12.38 20.49
CA SER A 14 -3.47 12.43 19.73
C SER A 14 -4.58 11.70 20.49
N TYR A 15 -5.69 12.38 20.71
CA TYR A 15 -6.82 11.88 21.50
C TYR A 15 -8.14 12.51 21.04
N SER A 16 -9.28 11.94 21.43
CA SER A 16 -10.60 12.52 21.15
C SER A 16 -11.16 13.24 22.36
N HIS A 17 -11.90 14.33 22.13
CA HIS A 17 -12.54 15.11 23.19
C HIS A 17 -13.80 14.41 23.73
N ASP A 18 -13.62 13.27 24.40
CA ASP A 18 -14.72 12.39 24.84
C ASP A 18 -15.52 12.96 26.01
N SER A 19 -14.83 13.49 27.01
CA SER A 19 -15.42 14.16 28.18
C SER A 19 -14.41 15.13 28.81
N PRO A 20 -14.84 16.08 29.66
CA PRO A 20 -13.91 16.92 30.43
C PRO A 20 -12.89 16.10 31.23
N GLU A 21 -13.33 15.05 31.92
CA GLU A 21 -12.46 14.18 32.72
C GLU A 21 -11.47 13.41 31.85
N HIS A 22 -11.83 13.10 30.59
CA HIS A 22 -10.88 12.52 29.64
C HIS A 22 -9.81 13.53 29.22
N LYS A 23 -10.19 14.78 28.96
CA LYS A 23 -9.24 15.86 28.65
C LYS A 23 -8.27 16.09 29.81
N ASP A 24 -8.78 16.15 31.04
CA ASP A 24 -7.97 16.37 32.23
C ASP A 24 -6.91 15.27 32.39
N ARG A 25 -7.28 14.00 32.19
CA ARG A 25 -6.30 12.88 32.24
C ARG A 25 -5.25 12.93 31.14
N VAL A 26 -5.62 13.39 29.94
CA VAL A 26 -4.64 13.56 28.85
C VAL A 26 -3.69 14.72 29.17
N LEU A 27 -4.20 15.80 29.77
CA LEU A 27 -3.38 16.90 30.26
C LEU A 27 -2.43 16.44 31.36
N GLU A 28 -2.91 15.69 32.35
CA GLU A 28 -2.08 15.09 33.42
C GLU A 28 -0.97 14.20 32.87
N LEU A 29 -1.27 13.36 31.87
CA LEU A 29 -0.27 12.54 31.19
C LEU A 29 0.78 13.42 30.48
N SER A 30 0.34 14.44 29.75
CA SER A 30 1.24 15.36 29.06
C SER A 30 2.14 16.09 30.06
N ASP A 31 1.57 16.63 31.14
CA ASP A 31 2.30 17.36 32.17
C ASP A 31 3.29 16.46 32.91
N ARG A 32 2.92 15.19 33.17
CA ARG A 32 3.83 14.20 33.75
C ARG A 32 5.02 13.90 32.82
N LEU A 33 4.76 13.65 31.54
CA LEU A 33 5.82 13.43 30.54
C LEU A 33 6.76 14.65 30.45
N ARG A 34 6.20 15.86 30.44
CA ARG A 34 6.98 17.12 30.44
C ARG A 34 7.82 17.30 31.70
N TYR A 35 7.23 17.03 32.86
CA TYR A 35 7.92 17.10 34.15
C TYR A 35 9.09 16.12 34.23
N GLU A 36 8.95 14.94 33.63
CA GLU A 36 9.97 13.89 33.58
C GLU A 36 10.94 14.04 32.39
N GLY A 37 10.92 15.16 31.65
CA GLY A 37 11.94 15.51 30.67
C GLY A 37 11.66 15.05 29.23
N ILE A 38 10.41 14.75 28.88
CA ILE A 38 9.95 14.48 27.51
C ILE A 38 9.24 15.72 26.96
N ASP A 39 9.59 16.18 25.75
CA ASP A 39 8.92 17.33 25.14
C ASP A 39 7.57 16.91 24.55
N CYS A 40 6.55 16.88 25.43
CA CYS A 40 5.20 16.48 25.07
C CYS A 40 4.34 17.69 24.68
N ILE A 41 3.59 17.57 23.57
CA ILE A 41 2.68 18.60 23.04
C ILE A 41 1.28 18.04 22.84
N ILE A 42 0.27 18.85 23.22
CA ILE A 42 -1.17 18.61 23.03
C ILE A 42 -1.89 19.89 22.62
N ASP A 43 -3.08 19.75 22.07
CA ASP A 43 -3.94 20.87 21.65
C ASP A 43 -4.39 21.77 22.82
N GLN A 44 -4.55 21.22 24.03
CA GLN A 44 -4.99 21.96 25.22
C GLN A 44 -4.05 23.09 25.65
N TYR A 45 -2.81 23.10 25.17
CA TYR A 45 -1.87 24.20 25.43
C TYR A 45 -2.15 25.47 24.61
N TYR A 46 -3.14 25.45 23.71
CA TYR A 46 -3.53 26.58 22.89
C TYR A 46 -4.94 27.08 23.26
N GLU A 47 -5.04 28.33 23.72
CA GLU A 47 -6.31 28.98 24.10
C GLU A 47 -7.16 29.35 22.88
N PHE A 48 -6.53 29.59 21.73
CA PHE A 48 -7.17 29.94 20.47
C PHE A 48 -6.70 29.03 19.34
N SER A 49 -7.53 28.87 18.30
CA SER A 49 -7.15 28.12 17.11
C SER A 49 -5.86 28.70 16.51
N PRO A 50 -4.88 27.84 16.14
CA PRO A 50 -3.66 28.31 15.49
C PRO A 50 -3.99 29.00 14.15
N PRO A 51 -3.19 29.99 13.70
CA PRO A 51 -3.43 30.73 12.44
C PRO A 51 -3.53 29.83 11.21
N GLU A 52 -2.79 28.72 11.20
CA GLU A 52 -2.82 27.69 10.15
C GLU A 52 -4.04 26.75 10.23
N GLY A 53 -4.81 26.82 11.32
CA GLY A 53 -5.92 25.91 11.64
C GLY A 53 -5.46 24.57 12.22
N TRP A 54 -6.33 23.96 13.04
CA TRP A 54 -6.08 22.66 13.68
C TRP A 54 -5.57 21.56 12.73
N PRO A 55 -6.11 21.39 11.49
CA PRO A 55 -5.64 20.32 10.61
C PRO A 55 -4.15 20.44 10.24
N ARG A 56 -3.70 21.64 9.86
CA ARG A 56 -2.29 21.88 9.48
C ARG A 56 -1.37 21.83 10.69
N TRP A 57 -1.85 22.29 11.84
CA TRP A 57 -1.12 22.17 13.10
C TRP A 57 -0.93 20.71 13.49
N THR A 58 -1.99 19.89 13.47
CA THR A 58 -1.93 18.46 13.81
C THR A 58 -1.01 17.68 12.87
N GLU A 59 -1.10 17.91 11.56
CA GLU A 59 -0.18 17.31 10.58
C GLU A 59 1.29 17.69 10.86
N LYS A 60 1.54 18.95 11.21
CA LYS A 60 2.87 19.44 11.60
C LYS A 60 3.37 18.75 12.86
N GLN A 61 2.56 18.63 13.91
CA GLN A 61 2.94 17.95 15.16
C GLN A 61 3.26 16.47 14.91
N ILE A 62 2.42 15.77 14.15
CA ILE A 62 2.67 14.36 13.79
C ILE A 62 3.99 14.22 13.04
N ARG A 63 4.29 15.12 12.08
CA ARG A 63 5.54 15.07 11.31
C ARG A 63 6.77 15.31 12.18
N GLU A 64 6.70 16.29 13.08
CA GLU A 64 7.84 16.75 13.90
C GLU A 64 8.10 15.92 15.16
N ALA A 65 7.10 15.16 15.65
CA ALA A 65 7.26 14.30 16.80
C ALA A 65 8.08 13.04 16.47
N ASP A 66 8.89 12.58 17.44
CA ASP A 66 9.57 11.30 17.40
C ASP A 66 8.58 10.16 17.64
N PHE A 67 7.62 10.39 18.55
CA PHE A 67 6.55 9.46 18.88
C PHE A 67 5.19 10.15 18.90
N VAL A 68 4.17 9.44 18.45
CA VAL A 68 2.77 9.86 18.51
C VAL A 68 2.03 8.89 19.43
N LEU A 69 1.62 9.36 20.60
CA LEU A 69 0.81 8.58 21.53
C LEU A 69 -0.66 8.69 21.11
N MET A 70 -1.28 7.55 20.83
CA MET A 70 -2.68 7.46 20.44
C MET A 70 -3.50 7.01 21.64
N VAL A 71 -4.24 7.92 22.26
CA VAL A 71 -5.10 7.62 23.40
C VAL A 71 -6.37 6.95 22.90
N CYS A 72 -6.40 5.62 23.00
CA CYS A 72 -7.40 4.80 22.32
C CYS A 72 -8.68 4.65 23.16
N THR A 73 -9.74 5.32 22.71
CA THR A 73 -11.13 5.16 23.18
C THR A 73 -12.04 4.70 22.04
N ASP A 74 -13.26 4.27 22.36
CA ASP A 74 -14.25 3.88 21.33
C ASP A 74 -14.55 5.03 20.35
N THR A 75 -14.65 6.26 20.86
CA THR A 75 -14.84 7.47 20.05
C THR A 75 -13.61 7.77 19.20
N PHE A 76 -12.41 7.71 19.79
CA PHE A 76 -11.16 7.92 19.05
C PHE A 76 -11.01 6.90 17.91
N CYS A 77 -11.27 5.62 18.19
CA CYS A 77 -11.22 4.54 17.21
C CYS A 77 -12.17 4.82 16.05
N ARG A 78 -13.46 5.09 16.34
CA ARG A 78 -14.44 5.40 15.29
C ARG A 78 -14.04 6.61 14.45
N ARG A 79 -13.46 7.65 15.05
CA ARG A 79 -12.99 8.85 14.32
C ARG A 79 -11.82 8.54 13.40
N VAL A 80 -10.82 7.79 13.88
CA VAL A 80 -9.68 7.36 13.06
C VAL A 80 -10.13 6.41 11.95
N MET A 81 -11.07 5.51 12.22
CA MET A 81 -11.56 4.52 11.25
C MET A 81 -12.58 5.08 10.25
N GLY A 82 -13.05 6.33 10.46
CA GLY A 82 -14.03 6.99 9.59
C GLY A 82 -15.48 6.55 9.81
N GLU A 83 -15.83 6.07 10.99
CA GLU A 83 -17.10 5.42 11.35
C GLU A 83 -18.05 6.32 12.19
N GLU A 84 -17.78 7.63 12.29
CA GLU A 84 -18.57 8.55 13.13
C GLU A 84 -19.96 8.89 12.53
N THR A 85 -21.01 8.86 13.36
CA THR A 85 -22.37 9.24 12.99
C THR A 85 -22.45 10.71 12.57
N PRO A 86 -23.12 11.06 11.45
CA PRO A 86 -23.24 12.46 11.02
C PRO A 86 -23.95 13.32 12.08
N GLY A 87 -23.27 14.33 12.62
CA GLY A 87 -23.90 15.40 13.41
C GLY A 87 -23.29 15.71 14.79
N LEU A 88 -22.39 14.88 15.33
CA LEU A 88 -21.78 15.07 16.65
C LEU A 88 -20.26 15.24 16.54
N GLY A 89 -19.79 16.46 16.23
CA GLY A 89 -18.37 16.80 16.26
C GLY A 89 -17.91 17.62 15.05
N ARG A 90 -18.03 18.94 15.13
CA ARG A 90 -17.61 19.85 14.03
C ARG A 90 -16.08 20.03 13.90
N GLY A 91 -15.28 19.49 14.83
CA GLY A 91 -13.83 19.69 14.87
C GLY A 91 -12.95 18.49 14.52
N ALA A 92 -13.43 17.25 14.66
CA ALA A 92 -12.55 16.06 14.72
C ALA A 92 -12.70 15.07 13.53
N ARG A 93 -13.45 15.44 12.49
CA ARG A 93 -13.68 14.59 11.30
C ARG A 93 -12.46 14.45 10.39
N TRP A 94 -11.51 15.39 10.45
CA TRP A 94 -10.39 15.48 9.52
C TRP A 94 -9.08 14.92 10.07
N GLU A 95 -8.83 15.04 11.39
CA GLU A 95 -7.62 14.52 12.04
C GLU A 95 -7.54 12.99 11.97
N GLY A 96 -8.69 12.32 12.10
CA GLY A 96 -8.79 10.86 12.02
C GLY A 96 -8.36 10.30 10.66
N ASN A 97 -8.76 10.94 9.56
CA ASN A 97 -8.38 10.52 8.21
C ASN A 97 -6.89 10.69 7.93
N THR A 98 -6.26 11.77 8.40
CA THR A 98 -4.81 11.99 8.25
C THR A 98 -4.02 10.95 9.05
N ILE A 99 -4.40 10.70 10.30
CA ILE A 99 -3.76 9.66 11.12
C ILE A 99 -3.96 8.28 10.49
N TYR A 100 -5.17 7.95 10.04
CA TYR A 100 -5.45 6.68 9.37
C TYR A 100 -4.65 6.49 8.08
N GLN A 101 -4.56 7.53 7.25
CA GLN A 101 -3.78 7.50 6.01
C GLN A 101 -2.29 7.33 6.29
N LEU A 102 -1.74 8.00 7.32
CA LEU A 102 -0.35 7.81 7.76
C LEU A 102 -0.10 6.40 8.30
N LEU A 103 -1.01 5.87 9.13
CA LEU A 103 -0.95 4.50 9.65
C LEU A 103 -1.01 3.45 8.53
N TYR A 104 -1.80 3.70 7.49
CA TYR A 104 -1.94 2.80 6.34
C TYR A 104 -0.73 2.87 5.39
N ASN A 105 -0.18 4.06 5.17
CA ASN A 105 0.96 4.29 4.28
C ASN A 105 2.30 3.78 4.83
N ASP A 106 2.51 3.81 6.15
CA ASP A 106 3.78 3.39 6.77
C ASP A 106 3.94 1.85 6.85
N GLY A 107 2.88 1.08 6.59
CA GLY A 107 2.83 -0.33 6.93
C GLY A 107 2.98 -0.54 8.45
N THR A 108 2.72 -1.75 8.95
CA THR A 108 2.76 -2.09 10.39
C THR A 108 4.17 -2.06 11.01
N SER A 109 5.08 -1.25 10.49
CA SER A 109 6.52 -1.30 10.74
C SER A 109 7.08 -0.04 11.41
N SER A 110 6.30 1.04 11.60
CA SER A 110 6.82 2.26 12.23
C SER A 110 6.64 2.21 13.76
N SER A 111 7.77 2.35 14.48
CA SER A 111 7.81 2.46 15.94
C SER A 111 7.31 3.82 16.47
N LYS A 112 6.75 4.66 15.59
CA LYS A 112 6.37 6.05 15.83
C LYS A 112 4.99 6.18 16.46
N PHE A 113 4.01 5.44 15.95
CA PHE A 113 2.64 5.46 16.49
C PHE A 113 2.50 4.43 17.60
N ILE A 114 2.17 4.88 18.81
CA ILE A 114 2.12 4.05 20.01
C ILE A 114 0.71 4.10 20.59
N PRO A 115 -0.06 2.99 20.55
CA PRO A 115 -1.35 2.93 21.22
C PRO A 115 -1.19 2.96 22.73
N VAL A 116 -1.94 3.85 23.39
CA VAL A 116 -2.01 3.92 24.86
C VAL A 116 -3.46 3.85 25.32
N LEU A 117 -3.69 3.15 26.43
CA LEU A 117 -5.00 3.00 27.06
C LEU A 117 -4.98 3.69 28.42
N LEU A 118 -5.91 4.62 28.60
CA LEU A 118 -6.29 5.16 29.90
C LEU A 118 -7.44 4.35 30.49
N GLU A 119 -8.06 4.83 31.57
CA GLU A 119 -8.99 4.07 32.41
C GLU A 119 -10.20 3.49 31.66
N ASN A 120 -10.71 4.23 30.67
CA ASN A 120 -11.85 3.83 29.83
C ASN A 120 -11.43 3.14 28.52
N GLY A 121 -10.12 3.00 28.28
CA GLY A 121 -9.57 2.35 27.09
C GLY A 121 -9.65 0.83 27.18
N LYS A 122 -10.01 0.18 26.08
CA LYS A 122 -10.00 -1.28 25.93
C LYS A 122 -9.15 -1.65 24.71
N PRO A 123 -8.55 -2.85 24.66
CA PRO A 123 -7.79 -3.29 23.48
C PRO A 123 -8.61 -3.24 22.18
N GLY A 124 -9.93 -3.45 22.25
CA GLY A 124 -10.83 -3.32 21.09
C GLY A 124 -11.03 -1.89 20.58
N HIS A 125 -10.61 -0.87 21.35
CA HIS A 125 -10.62 0.53 20.95
C HIS A 125 -9.33 0.94 20.20
N ILE A 126 -8.38 0.01 20.01
CA ILE A 126 -7.17 0.27 19.22
C ILE A 126 -7.54 0.17 17.73
N PRO A 127 -7.21 1.17 16.90
CA PRO A 127 -7.47 1.13 15.46
C PRO A 127 -6.89 -0.13 14.81
N THR A 128 -7.61 -0.69 13.83
CA THR A 128 -7.29 -2.00 13.23
C THR A 128 -5.84 -2.10 12.74
N ALA A 129 -5.30 -1.01 12.18
CA ALA A 129 -3.92 -0.95 11.71
C ALA A 129 -2.86 -1.19 12.81
N LEU A 130 -3.19 -0.92 14.08
CA LEU A 130 -2.30 -1.02 15.23
C LEU A 130 -2.63 -2.17 16.19
N GLN A 131 -3.68 -2.95 15.95
CA GLN A 131 -4.08 -4.05 16.85
C GLN A 131 -3.01 -5.14 17.02
N ARG A 132 -2.08 -5.26 16.07
CA ARG A 132 -0.95 -6.20 16.13
C ARG A 132 0.33 -5.60 16.74
N THR A 133 0.29 -4.32 17.13
CA THR A 133 1.43 -3.62 17.75
C THR A 133 1.35 -3.66 19.27
N HIS A 134 2.47 -3.42 19.94
CA HIS A 134 2.50 -3.34 21.40
C HIS A 134 1.81 -2.05 21.87
N TYR A 135 0.90 -2.15 22.84
CA TYR A 135 0.21 -1.02 23.46
C TYR A 135 0.55 -0.93 24.96
N TYR A 136 0.30 0.23 25.56
CA TYR A 136 0.60 0.50 26.96
C TYR A 136 -0.66 0.89 27.74
N CYS A 137 -0.94 0.20 28.85
CA CYS A 137 -2.03 0.54 29.76
C CYS A 137 -1.50 1.47 30.85
N LEU A 138 -1.90 2.73 30.85
CA LEU A 138 -1.35 3.75 31.77
C LEU A 138 -2.16 3.88 33.07
N ASN A 139 -3.03 2.90 33.35
CA ASN A 139 -3.81 2.81 34.58
C ASN A 139 -2.99 2.27 35.75
N THR A 140 -1.78 1.78 35.47
CA THR A 140 -0.84 1.30 36.49
C THR A 140 0.52 1.94 36.27
N GLU A 141 1.26 2.08 37.35
CA GLU A 141 2.58 2.70 37.34
C GLU A 141 3.58 1.88 36.51
N GLU A 142 3.44 0.55 36.50
CA GLU A 142 4.26 -0.35 35.68
C GLU A 142 4.02 -0.14 34.19
N GLY A 143 2.77 0.13 33.80
CA GLY A 143 2.43 0.42 32.40
C GLY A 143 2.94 1.78 31.94
N TYR A 144 2.90 2.78 32.82
CA TYR A 144 3.55 4.08 32.58
C TYR A 144 5.07 3.94 32.48
N GLU A 145 5.72 3.23 33.41
CA GLU A 145 7.16 3.00 33.39
C GLU A 145 7.61 2.30 32.10
N ALA A 146 6.86 1.30 31.63
CA ALA A 146 7.13 0.61 30.38
C ALA A 146 7.05 1.55 29.16
N LEU A 147 6.07 2.46 29.12
CA LEU A 147 5.96 3.49 28.09
C LEU A 147 7.14 4.47 28.17
N TYR A 148 7.45 4.97 29.36
CA TYR A 148 8.53 5.91 29.58
C TYR A 148 9.89 5.35 29.15
N ARG A 149 10.18 4.09 29.52
CA ARG A 149 11.36 3.34 29.06
C ARG A 149 11.43 3.22 27.54
N LYS A 150 10.30 3.04 26.87
CA LYS A 150 10.22 3.00 25.41
C LYS A 150 10.56 4.36 24.79
N LEU A 151 9.98 5.45 25.30
CA LEU A 151 10.19 6.81 24.80
C LEU A 151 11.63 7.30 25.02
N THR A 152 12.28 6.85 26.09
CA THR A 152 13.65 7.25 26.47
C THR A 152 14.72 6.23 26.08
N SER A 153 14.35 5.14 25.38
CA SER A 153 15.27 4.06 24.98
C SER A 153 16.01 3.39 26.14
N GLN A 154 15.35 3.20 27.28
CA GLN A 154 15.89 2.57 28.49
C GLN A 154 15.34 1.13 28.68
N PRO A 155 15.99 0.09 28.09
CA PRO A 155 15.49 -1.28 28.21
C PRO A 155 15.43 -1.73 29.67
N SER A 156 14.36 -2.45 30.05
CA SER A 156 14.15 -2.95 31.42
C SER A 156 15.20 -3.98 31.86
N THR A 157 15.81 -4.67 30.90
CA THR A 157 16.93 -5.59 31.14
C THR A 157 18.11 -5.15 30.27
N PRO A 158 19.18 -4.58 30.83
CA PRO A 158 20.37 -4.25 30.05
C PRO A 158 20.98 -5.54 29.51
N LYS A 159 21.47 -5.50 28.26
CA LYS A 159 22.23 -6.63 27.71
C LYS A 159 23.48 -6.82 28.58
N ASN A 160 23.68 -8.02 29.11
CA ASN A 160 24.93 -8.37 29.77
C ASN A 160 26.10 -8.16 28.81
N GLU A 161 27.27 -7.87 29.37
CA GLU A 161 28.51 -7.84 28.59
C GLU A 161 28.68 -9.15 27.81
N LEU A 162 29.09 -9.01 26.56
CA LEU A 162 29.26 -10.15 25.68
C LEU A 162 30.38 -11.05 26.25
N GLY A 163 30.03 -12.24 26.74
CA GLY A 163 31.01 -13.21 27.20
C GLY A 163 31.94 -13.67 26.07
N SER A 164 33.13 -14.16 26.42
CA SER A 164 34.06 -14.73 25.44
C SER A 164 33.46 -15.97 24.77
N ARG A 165 33.70 -16.11 23.46
CA ARG A 165 33.19 -17.21 22.64
C ARG A 165 33.71 -18.55 23.19
N LYS A 166 32.79 -19.42 23.61
CA LYS A 166 33.10 -20.83 23.94
C LYS A 166 33.30 -21.61 22.64
N ASP A 167 34.52 -22.08 22.42
CA ASP A 167 34.78 -23.09 21.40
C ASP A 167 34.36 -24.46 21.91
N LEU A 168 33.37 -25.05 21.25
CA LEU A 168 32.89 -26.41 21.57
C LEU A 168 33.64 -27.42 20.71
N PRO A 169 34.09 -28.56 21.27
CA PRO A 169 34.78 -29.58 20.49
C PRO A 169 33.82 -30.20 19.45
N PRO A 170 34.31 -30.56 18.25
CA PRO A 170 33.50 -31.21 17.23
C PRO A 170 32.92 -32.53 17.75
N ARG A 171 31.60 -32.73 17.58
CA ARG A 171 30.95 -34.02 17.89
C ARG A 171 31.53 -35.11 16.99
N GLN A 172 32.07 -36.19 17.58
CA GLN A 172 32.55 -37.34 16.82
C GLN A 172 31.38 -38.04 16.11
N ARG A 173 31.48 -38.14 14.78
CA ARG A 173 30.59 -38.96 13.95
C ARG A 173 30.86 -40.44 14.22
N LYS A 174 29.85 -41.20 14.66
CA LYS A 174 29.90 -42.67 14.55
C LYS A 174 29.76 -43.03 13.07
N GLN A 175 30.85 -43.38 12.41
CA GLN A 175 30.80 -44.07 11.12
C GLN A 175 30.60 -45.55 11.38
N ASN A 176 29.42 -46.07 11.04
CA ASN A 176 29.21 -47.50 10.79
C ASN A 176 28.72 -47.65 9.34
N PHE A 177 29.21 -48.71 8.72
CA PHE A 177 28.92 -49.25 7.38
C PHE A 177 29.81 -48.77 6.23
N SER A 178 30.84 -49.57 5.95
CA SER A 178 30.81 -50.39 4.74
C SER A 178 31.61 -51.68 4.95
N ALA A 179 31.09 -52.77 4.37
CA ALA A 179 31.52 -54.14 4.55
C ALA A 179 32.99 -54.40 4.15
N SER A 180 33.59 -55.35 4.88
CA SER A 180 34.83 -56.08 4.60
C SER A 180 34.84 -56.68 3.17
N PRO A 181 35.99 -57.08 2.57
CA PRO A 181 36.99 -57.91 3.23
C PRO A 181 38.47 -57.72 2.83
N SER A 182 39.29 -58.55 3.49
CA SER A 182 40.59 -59.10 3.09
C SER A 182 41.84 -58.23 3.24
N SER A 183 42.50 -58.48 4.37
CA SER A 183 43.89 -58.97 4.51
C SER A 183 45.05 -58.18 3.91
N ASP A 184 45.94 -57.83 4.85
CA ASP A 184 47.40 -57.80 4.78
C ASP A 184 48.02 -56.64 3.99
N ARG A 185 48.52 -55.62 4.70
CA ARG A 185 49.92 -55.51 5.22
C ARG A 185 50.91 -55.77 4.07
N VAL A 186 51.78 -54.83 3.71
CA VAL A 186 52.86 -54.34 4.56
C VAL A 186 53.37 -52.98 4.04
N SER A 187 53.61 -52.10 5.01
CA SER A 187 54.41 -50.87 5.05
C SER A 187 55.60 -50.72 4.10
N GLU A 188 55.96 -49.48 3.79
CA GLU A 188 57.18 -48.84 4.31
C GLU A 188 57.15 -47.31 4.09
N LYS A 189 57.11 -46.54 5.19
CA LYS A 189 58.20 -45.74 5.80
C LYS A 189 58.39 -44.37 5.14
N ARG A 190 57.98 -43.31 5.86
CA ARG A 190 58.80 -42.39 6.69
C ARG A 190 59.35 -41.23 5.85
N GLY A 191 59.15 -39.97 6.19
CA GLY A 191 58.50 -39.39 7.35
C GLY A 191 58.80 -37.89 7.46
N ARG A 192 58.33 -37.32 8.58
CA ARG A 192 58.66 -36.01 9.19
C ARG A 192 58.21 -34.78 8.37
N GLU A 193 57.53 -33.80 8.95
CA GLU A 193 57.72 -33.21 10.28
C GLU A 193 56.44 -32.52 10.79
N THR A 194 56.31 -32.50 12.11
CA THR A 194 55.23 -31.91 12.90
C THR A 194 55.68 -30.60 13.55
N SER A 195 54.67 -29.82 13.98
CA SER A 195 54.66 -28.59 14.79
C SER A 195 54.75 -27.28 13.99
N GLN A 196 53.62 -26.61 13.74
CA GLN A 196 52.94 -25.66 14.64
C GLN A 196 53.89 -24.54 15.08
N GLN A 197 53.83 -23.40 14.39
CA GLN A 197 52.97 -22.24 14.73
C GLN A 197 53.43 -21.48 15.98
N THR A 198 53.93 -20.27 15.73
CA THR A 198 53.46 -18.95 16.21
C THR A 198 54.40 -17.92 15.56
N ARG A 199 54.09 -16.68 15.17
CA ARG A 199 52.95 -15.75 15.19
C ARG A 199 53.36 -14.55 14.28
N GLY A 200 52.40 -13.79 13.76
CA GLY A 200 52.60 -12.48 13.10
C GLY A 200 51.54 -12.27 12.01
N CYS A 201 50.35 -11.75 12.35
CA CYS A 201 49.94 -10.33 12.42
C CYS A 201 49.64 -9.73 11.03
N GLY A 202 48.36 -9.35 10.84
CA GLY A 202 47.86 -8.66 9.65
C GLY A 202 46.36 -8.89 9.45
N ASP A 203 45.55 -8.03 10.07
CA ASP A 203 44.24 -7.53 9.65
C ASP A 203 43.19 -8.54 9.13
N ALA A 204 42.16 -8.81 9.96
CA ALA A 204 40.95 -9.50 9.50
C ALA A 204 39.73 -8.62 9.76
N GLU A 205 39.20 -8.15 8.65
CA GLU A 205 38.08 -7.24 8.46
C GLU A 205 36.81 -7.66 9.21
N THR A 206 36.11 -6.62 9.66
CA THR A 206 34.69 -6.57 9.96
C THR A 206 33.89 -7.42 8.98
N ARG A 207 33.38 -8.58 9.42
CA ARG A 207 32.30 -9.29 8.71
C ARG A 207 31.03 -8.44 8.79
N ARG A 208 30.90 -7.52 7.84
CA ARG A 208 29.63 -6.91 7.45
C ARG A 208 28.65 -8.05 7.18
N MET A 209 27.46 -7.98 7.76
CA MET A 209 26.32 -8.67 7.16
C MET A 209 26.29 -8.21 5.70
N GLU A 210 26.42 -9.16 4.77
CA GLU A 210 26.23 -8.85 3.36
C GLU A 210 24.79 -8.37 3.20
N ILE A 211 24.67 -7.06 3.09
CA ILE A 211 23.49 -6.40 2.53
C ILE A 211 23.28 -7.10 1.17
N PRO A 212 22.08 -7.65 0.88
CA PRO A 212 21.80 -8.21 -0.43
C PRO A 212 22.24 -7.20 -1.49
N PRO A 213 22.80 -7.65 -2.63
CA PRO A 213 23.50 -6.78 -3.57
C PRO A 213 22.67 -5.53 -3.81
N HIS A 214 23.27 -4.38 -3.52
CA HIS A 214 22.64 -3.07 -3.66
C HIS A 214 21.87 -3.05 -4.99
N ILE A 215 20.56 -2.77 -4.94
CA ILE A 215 19.80 -2.46 -6.16
C ILE A 215 20.58 -1.34 -6.85
N SER A 216 21.27 -1.67 -7.94
CA SER A 216 22.14 -0.75 -8.63
C SER A 216 21.29 0.10 -9.55
N PHE A 217 20.96 1.32 -9.10
CA PHE A 217 20.31 2.29 -9.97
C PHE A 217 21.32 2.77 -10.99
N THR A 218 21.09 2.45 -12.26
CA THR A 218 21.85 3.09 -13.33
C THR A 218 21.28 4.48 -13.54
N GLN A 219 22.13 5.51 -13.48
CA GLN A 219 21.77 6.83 -14.01
C GLN A 219 21.47 6.66 -15.50
N SER A 220 20.31 7.17 -15.93
CA SER A 220 19.89 7.05 -17.33
C SER A 220 20.74 7.95 -18.23
N ASP A 221 21.44 7.34 -19.20
CA ASP A 221 21.74 7.97 -20.48
C ASP A 221 20.51 7.79 -21.38
N SER A 222 20.08 8.85 -22.07
CA SER A 222 18.78 9.05 -22.75
C SER A 222 18.42 8.13 -23.93
N LYS A 223 18.92 6.89 -23.98
CA LYS A 223 18.73 5.98 -25.13
C LYS A 223 17.45 5.15 -25.11
N THR A 224 16.84 4.89 -23.96
CA THR A 224 15.62 4.07 -23.86
C THR A 224 14.38 4.95 -23.91
N LYS A 225 13.50 4.70 -24.88
CA LYS A 225 12.31 5.51 -25.16
C LYS A 225 11.03 4.71 -24.91
N PRO A 226 10.62 4.52 -23.64
CA PRO A 226 9.34 3.87 -23.37
C PRO A 226 8.22 4.71 -23.96
N LYS A 227 7.23 4.04 -24.57
CA LYS A 227 6.03 4.68 -25.12
C LYS A 227 4.83 4.57 -24.20
N ILE A 228 4.89 3.64 -23.25
CA ILE A 228 3.82 3.40 -22.28
C ILE A 228 4.37 3.48 -20.87
N GLY A 229 3.74 4.34 -20.06
CA GLY A 229 3.95 4.42 -18.63
C GLY A 229 2.93 3.57 -17.90
N ILE A 230 3.34 2.91 -16.81
CA ILE A 230 2.44 2.21 -15.90
C ILE A 230 2.59 2.83 -14.52
N ILE A 231 1.48 3.26 -13.94
CA ILE A 231 1.43 3.79 -12.57
C ILE A 231 0.58 2.84 -11.72
N THR A 232 1.07 2.56 -10.51
CA THR A 232 0.33 1.84 -9.47
C THR A 232 0.31 2.67 -8.19
N ALA A 233 -0.64 2.44 -7.28
CA ALA A 233 -0.76 3.20 -6.02
C ALA A 233 -0.21 2.46 -4.80
N LEU A 234 -0.28 1.12 -4.80
CA LEU A 234 0.08 0.27 -3.67
C LEU A 234 1.28 -0.65 -4.00
N PRO A 235 2.10 -1.04 -3.00
CA PRO A 235 3.21 -1.96 -3.21
C PRO A 235 2.81 -3.31 -3.82
N LYS A 236 1.65 -3.86 -3.45
CA LYS A 236 1.13 -5.12 -4.00
C LYS A 236 0.76 -5.02 -5.48
N GLU A 237 0.21 -3.88 -5.89
CA GLU A 237 -0.09 -3.59 -7.30
C GLU A 237 1.21 -3.47 -8.10
N TYR A 238 2.18 -2.73 -7.58
CA TYR A 238 3.50 -2.61 -8.19
C TYR A 238 4.17 -3.97 -8.36
N ALA A 239 4.14 -4.80 -7.31
CA ALA A 239 4.74 -6.13 -7.34
C ALA A 239 4.05 -7.05 -8.36
N ALA A 240 2.71 -7.03 -8.44
CA ALA A 240 1.95 -7.80 -9.42
C ALA A 240 2.31 -7.39 -10.86
N VAL A 241 2.39 -6.09 -11.14
CA VAL A 241 2.81 -5.57 -12.45
C VAL A 241 4.27 -5.92 -12.74
N ASN A 242 5.17 -5.81 -11.77
CA ASN A 242 6.58 -6.15 -11.99
C ASN A 242 6.76 -7.62 -12.44
N LYS A 243 6.02 -8.57 -11.84
CA LYS A 243 6.14 -10.01 -12.17
C LYS A 243 5.73 -10.38 -13.61
N ILE A 244 4.92 -9.56 -14.27
CA ILE A 244 4.47 -9.80 -15.66
C ILE A 244 5.36 -9.08 -16.70
N LEU A 245 6.34 -8.29 -16.28
CA LEU A 245 7.31 -7.65 -17.16
C LEU A 245 8.53 -8.55 -17.39
N GLU A 246 9.16 -8.40 -18.55
CA GLU A 246 10.41 -9.07 -18.90
C GLU A 246 11.57 -8.07 -18.89
N ASN A 247 12.82 -8.56 -18.76
CA ASN A 247 14.03 -7.75 -18.89
C ASN A 247 14.02 -6.45 -18.07
N THR A 248 13.59 -6.56 -16.81
CA THR A 248 13.36 -5.39 -15.97
C THR A 248 14.67 -4.74 -15.50
N LYS A 249 14.70 -3.40 -15.44
CA LYS A 249 15.86 -2.63 -15.01
C LYS A 249 15.47 -1.40 -14.21
N ASP A 250 16.01 -1.27 -13.00
CA ASP A 250 15.86 -0.08 -12.17
C ASP A 250 16.65 1.10 -12.75
N ILE A 251 15.97 2.25 -12.85
CA ILE A 251 16.57 3.51 -13.30
C ILE A 251 16.21 4.65 -12.37
N SER A 252 17.07 5.67 -12.32
CA SER A 252 16.82 6.88 -11.54
C SER A 252 17.28 8.14 -12.26
N PHE A 253 16.59 9.25 -11.97
CA PHE A 253 16.91 10.58 -12.51
C PHE A 253 17.55 11.48 -11.45
N PRO A 254 18.64 12.20 -11.77
CA PRO A 254 19.36 13.03 -10.81
C PRO A 254 18.58 14.28 -10.42
N GLY A 255 18.57 14.61 -9.12
CA GLY A 255 17.98 15.83 -8.57
C GLY A 255 17.28 15.61 -7.22
N GLN A 256 16.64 16.65 -6.69
CA GLN A 256 16.06 16.65 -5.34
C GLN A 256 14.61 16.13 -5.34
N GLY A 257 14.17 15.60 -4.18
CA GLY A 257 12.80 15.12 -3.94
C GLY A 257 12.58 13.64 -4.26
N ALA A 258 11.41 13.13 -3.87
CA ALA A 258 10.99 11.75 -4.13
C ALA A 258 10.44 11.57 -5.57
N GLY A 259 10.09 10.33 -5.95
CA GLY A 259 9.43 10.07 -7.24
C GLY A 259 10.37 10.12 -8.46
N ARG A 260 11.66 9.84 -8.28
CA ARG A 260 12.66 9.85 -9.37
C ARG A 260 13.19 8.47 -9.75
N ARG A 261 12.65 7.43 -9.12
CA ARG A 261 12.98 6.02 -9.39
C ARG A 261 11.87 5.39 -10.22
N TYR A 262 12.27 4.60 -11.20
CA TYR A 262 11.39 3.91 -12.13
C TYR A 262 11.97 2.52 -12.43
N LEU A 263 11.11 1.63 -12.90
CA LEU A 263 11.50 0.33 -13.42
C LEU A 263 11.17 0.29 -14.91
N LEU A 264 12.18 0.11 -15.76
CA LEU A 264 11.95 -0.25 -17.15
C LEU A 264 11.64 -1.74 -17.24
N GLY A 265 10.78 -2.12 -18.18
CA GLY A 265 10.52 -3.51 -18.52
C GLY A 265 10.08 -3.65 -19.97
N GLU A 266 10.02 -4.88 -20.44
CA GLU A 266 9.60 -5.25 -21.78
C GLU A 266 8.34 -6.10 -21.75
N VAL A 267 7.48 -5.88 -22.73
CA VAL A 267 6.33 -6.73 -23.04
C VAL A 267 6.40 -7.11 -24.52
N PRO A 268 6.45 -8.42 -24.88
CA PRO A 268 6.31 -8.88 -26.25
C PRO A 268 5.05 -8.35 -26.91
N THR A 269 5.06 -8.26 -28.22
CA THR A 269 3.87 -7.90 -29.02
C THR A 269 3.50 -9.03 -29.96
N SER A 270 2.24 -9.04 -30.38
CA SER A 270 1.70 -10.01 -31.35
C SER A 270 2.42 -10.03 -32.70
N ASP A 271 3.17 -8.97 -33.05
CA ASP A 271 3.96 -8.82 -34.28
C ASP A 271 5.47 -9.09 -34.10
N GLU A 272 5.84 -9.92 -33.12
CA GLU A 272 7.24 -10.31 -32.79
C GLU A 272 8.14 -9.16 -32.28
N GLY A 273 7.56 -7.97 -32.06
CA GLY A 273 8.21 -6.83 -31.43
C GLY A 273 8.15 -6.87 -29.90
N LYS A 274 8.52 -5.73 -29.28
CA LYS A 274 8.38 -5.51 -27.84
C LYS A 274 8.03 -4.06 -27.53
N HIS A 275 7.11 -3.86 -26.60
CA HIS A 275 6.94 -2.57 -25.91
C HIS A 275 7.97 -2.44 -24.81
N THR A 276 8.75 -1.35 -24.83
CA THR A 276 9.41 -0.87 -23.61
C THR A 276 8.41 -0.07 -22.79
N VAL A 277 8.20 -0.50 -21.55
CA VAL A 277 7.33 0.18 -20.59
C VAL A 277 8.12 0.73 -19.43
N VAL A 278 7.60 1.78 -18.79
CA VAL A 278 8.15 2.33 -17.56
C VAL A 278 7.13 2.24 -16.43
N LEU A 279 7.44 1.46 -15.41
CA LEU A 279 6.61 1.24 -14.23
C LEU A 279 7.06 2.17 -13.09
N CYS A 280 6.10 2.75 -12.38
CA CYS A 280 6.38 3.47 -11.15
C CYS A 280 5.26 3.39 -10.10
N LEU A 281 5.67 3.42 -8.83
CA LEU A 281 4.77 3.46 -7.68
C LEU A 281 4.47 4.93 -7.32
N ALA A 282 3.19 5.25 -7.22
CA ALA A 282 2.64 6.47 -6.65
C ALA A 282 2.26 6.25 -5.17
N SER A 283 1.37 7.08 -4.64
CA SER A 283 0.61 6.82 -3.42
C SER A 283 -0.86 7.11 -3.72
N MET A 284 -1.73 6.81 -2.76
CA MET A 284 -3.17 7.00 -2.92
C MET A 284 -3.55 8.48 -3.05
N GLY A 285 -4.60 8.73 -3.83
CA GLY A 285 -5.18 10.06 -4.00
C GLY A 285 -4.80 10.76 -5.31
N ASN A 286 -5.77 11.45 -5.88
CA ASN A 286 -5.69 12.07 -7.20
C ASN A 286 -4.55 13.09 -7.29
N ASN A 287 -4.31 13.86 -6.22
CA ASN A 287 -3.27 14.88 -6.22
C ASN A 287 -1.87 14.25 -6.35
N ILE A 288 -1.61 13.18 -5.59
CA ILE A 288 -0.32 12.48 -5.63
C ILE A 288 -0.15 11.75 -6.97
N ALA A 289 -1.22 11.14 -7.48
CA ALA A 289 -1.20 10.49 -8.79
C ALA A 289 -0.91 11.49 -9.92
N ALA A 290 -1.51 12.69 -9.88
CA ALA A 290 -1.24 13.76 -10.85
C ALA A 290 0.23 14.24 -10.80
N ILE A 291 0.78 14.44 -9.59
CA ILE A 291 2.19 14.80 -9.42
C ILE A 291 3.10 13.69 -9.96
N ARG A 292 2.77 12.43 -9.66
CA ARG A 292 3.57 11.28 -10.11
C ARG A 292 3.55 11.15 -11.64
N ALA A 293 2.38 11.30 -12.25
CA ALA A 293 2.22 11.28 -13.71
C ALA A 293 2.97 12.43 -14.37
N SER A 294 2.86 13.65 -13.83
CA SER A 294 3.58 14.83 -14.36
C SER A 294 5.10 14.64 -14.30
N LEU A 295 5.62 14.09 -13.19
CA LEU A 295 7.05 13.75 -13.07
C LEU A 295 7.47 12.66 -14.05
N LEU A 296 6.63 11.64 -14.25
CA LEU A 296 6.90 10.58 -15.22
C LEU A 296 6.98 11.15 -16.65
N LEU A 297 5.98 11.94 -17.06
CA LEU A 297 5.91 12.59 -18.37
C LEU A 297 7.06 13.58 -18.61
N ASN A 298 7.52 14.26 -17.56
CA ASN A 298 8.68 15.15 -17.66
C ASN A 298 9.99 14.39 -17.88
N HIS A 299 10.19 13.26 -17.19
CA HIS A 299 11.41 12.45 -17.36
C HIS A 299 11.40 11.59 -18.63
N PHE A 300 10.22 11.24 -19.14
CA PHE A 300 10.04 10.46 -20.38
C PHE A 300 9.08 11.20 -21.34
N PRO A 301 9.57 12.22 -22.06
CA PRO A 301 8.74 13.03 -22.95
C PRO A 301 8.22 12.28 -24.19
N ASP A 302 8.78 11.11 -24.49
CA ASP A 302 8.36 10.26 -25.62
C ASP A 302 7.15 9.36 -25.28
N LEU A 303 6.62 9.42 -24.05
CA LEU A 303 5.44 8.66 -23.64
C LEU A 303 4.19 9.07 -24.44
N GLU A 304 3.47 8.08 -24.95
CA GLU A 304 2.22 8.27 -25.70
C GLU A 304 1.00 7.96 -24.84
N SER A 305 1.14 7.09 -23.83
CA SER A 305 0.04 6.80 -22.91
C SER A 305 0.52 6.36 -21.51
N ILE A 306 -0.31 6.62 -20.50
CA ILE A 306 -0.15 6.08 -19.14
C ILE A 306 -1.30 5.15 -18.79
N ILE A 307 -0.99 3.93 -18.32
CA ILE A 307 -1.97 3.00 -17.78
C ILE A 307 -1.90 3.04 -16.25
N MET A 308 -3.02 3.39 -15.61
CA MET A 308 -3.18 3.22 -14.17
C MET A 308 -3.65 1.78 -13.90
N VAL A 309 -2.83 1.01 -13.19
CA VAL A 309 -3.14 -0.38 -12.86
C VAL A 309 -3.25 -0.51 -11.35
N GLY A 310 -4.32 -1.14 -10.88
CA GLY A 310 -4.48 -1.37 -9.45
C GLY A 310 -5.80 -2.00 -9.06
N ILE A 311 -6.18 -1.81 -7.81
CA ILE A 311 -7.44 -2.30 -7.25
C ILE A 311 -8.47 -1.18 -7.12
N ALA A 312 -9.73 -1.55 -7.05
CA ALA A 312 -10.86 -0.64 -6.83
C ALA A 312 -11.98 -1.32 -6.05
N GLY A 313 -12.88 -0.50 -5.50
CA GLY A 313 -14.17 -0.98 -5.03
C GLY A 313 -15.13 -1.18 -6.21
N GLY A 314 -15.84 -2.30 -6.23
CA GLY A 314 -16.79 -2.66 -7.26
C GLY A 314 -18.17 -2.07 -7.01
N VAL A 315 -18.89 -1.84 -8.11
CA VAL A 315 -20.25 -1.29 -8.08
C VAL A 315 -21.23 -2.37 -8.55
N PRO A 316 -21.84 -3.13 -7.63
CA PRO A 316 -22.74 -4.22 -7.98
C PRO A 316 -24.11 -3.71 -8.43
N HIS A 317 -24.79 -4.49 -9.28
CA HIS A 317 -26.17 -4.24 -9.71
C HIS A 317 -27.00 -5.54 -9.60
N PRO A 318 -27.51 -5.92 -8.41
CA PRO A 318 -28.18 -7.20 -8.20
C PRO A 318 -29.38 -7.47 -9.14
N GLU A 319 -30.04 -6.40 -9.60
CA GLU A 319 -31.18 -6.48 -10.52
C GLU A 319 -30.78 -6.61 -12.01
N LYS A 320 -29.52 -6.37 -12.36
CA LYS A 320 -29.01 -6.44 -13.74
C LYS A 320 -27.76 -7.31 -13.78
N PRO A 321 -27.90 -8.64 -14.01
CA PRO A 321 -26.77 -9.57 -13.99
C PRO A 321 -25.59 -9.15 -14.88
N ASP A 322 -25.89 -8.59 -16.06
CA ASP A 322 -24.88 -8.12 -17.02
C ASP A 322 -24.05 -6.93 -16.53
N ASP A 323 -24.57 -6.16 -15.56
CA ASP A 323 -23.90 -5.03 -14.92
C ASP A 323 -23.42 -5.36 -13.50
N HIS A 324 -23.61 -6.60 -13.05
CA HIS A 324 -23.35 -7.00 -11.68
C HIS A 324 -21.87 -7.36 -11.46
N VAL A 325 -21.09 -6.34 -11.11
CA VAL A 325 -19.69 -6.45 -10.73
C VAL A 325 -19.54 -7.22 -9.41
N ARG A 326 -18.56 -8.12 -9.33
CA ARG A 326 -18.22 -8.90 -8.15
C ARG A 326 -16.75 -8.82 -7.76
N LEU A 327 -16.41 -9.30 -6.56
CA LEU A 327 -15.03 -9.42 -6.11
C LEU A 327 -14.21 -10.32 -7.06
N GLY A 328 -13.00 -9.87 -7.36
CA GLY A 328 -12.10 -10.49 -8.32
C GLY A 328 -12.43 -10.20 -9.79
N ASP A 329 -13.52 -9.50 -10.11
CA ASP A 329 -13.76 -9.02 -11.47
C ASP A 329 -12.81 -7.89 -11.87
N LEU A 330 -12.84 -7.52 -13.15
CA LEU A 330 -12.01 -6.48 -13.72
C LEU A 330 -12.88 -5.37 -14.34
N VAL A 331 -12.53 -4.12 -14.08
CA VAL A 331 -13.17 -2.95 -14.70
C VAL A 331 -12.10 -2.12 -15.42
N ILE A 332 -12.34 -1.84 -16.70
CA ILE A 332 -11.51 -0.98 -17.55
C ILE A 332 -12.31 0.27 -17.92
N SER A 333 -11.67 1.44 -17.86
CA SER A 333 -12.27 2.70 -18.29
C SER A 333 -12.66 2.65 -19.78
N ASN A 334 -13.91 2.96 -20.09
CA ASN A 334 -14.41 3.08 -21.48
C ASN A 334 -14.21 4.49 -22.05
N GLU A 335 -14.85 4.85 -23.17
CA GLU A 335 -14.69 6.17 -23.81
C GLU A 335 -15.15 7.35 -22.93
N LYS A 336 -15.99 7.10 -21.91
CA LYS A 336 -16.36 8.11 -20.91
C LYS A 336 -15.27 8.31 -19.85
N GLY A 337 -14.24 7.48 -19.82
CA GLY A 337 -13.07 7.64 -18.95
C GLY A 337 -13.38 7.61 -17.46
N VAL A 338 -12.73 8.52 -16.73
CA VAL A 338 -12.83 8.64 -15.28
C VAL A 338 -13.75 9.81 -14.89
N ILE A 339 -14.73 9.53 -14.04
CA ILE A 339 -15.65 10.51 -13.47
C ILE A 339 -15.12 10.98 -12.12
N GLN A 340 -14.63 12.21 -12.04
CA GLN A 340 -14.22 12.79 -10.75
C GLN A 340 -15.45 13.24 -9.95
N TYR A 341 -15.77 12.53 -8.87
CA TYR A 341 -17.02 12.76 -8.12
C TYR A 341 -16.87 13.61 -6.86
N ASP A 342 -15.64 14.00 -6.50
CA ASP A 342 -15.35 14.96 -5.43
C ASP A 342 -15.18 16.40 -5.94
N LEU A 343 -15.00 16.60 -7.25
CA LEU A 343 -14.93 17.92 -7.89
C LEU A 343 -16.33 18.43 -8.25
N VAL A 344 -17.00 18.95 -7.22
CA VAL A 344 -18.39 19.40 -7.31
C VAL A 344 -18.55 20.86 -6.92
N LYS A 345 -19.62 21.50 -7.43
CA LYS A 345 -20.22 22.64 -6.76
C LYS A 345 -21.29 22.11 -5.82
N GLU A 346 -21.13 22.37 -4.54
CA GLU A 346 -22.09 22.01 -3.51
C GLU A 346 -22.81 23.26 -3.01
N THR A 347 -24.13 23.18 -2.90
CA THR A 347 -25.00 24.20 -2.32
C THR A 347 -25.84 23.55 -1.22
N ILE A 348 -26.69 24.33 -0.56
CA ILE A 348 -27.61 23.82 0.46
C ILE A 348 -28.61 22.80 -0.13
N THR A 349 -28.92 22.89 -1.42
CA THR A 349 -29.99 22.09 -2.06
C THR A 349 -29.47 21.08 -3.09
N GLU A 350 -28.28 21.30 -3.65
CA GLU A 350 -27.78 20.51 -4.78
C GLU A 350 -26.27 20.30 -4.74
N LYS A 351 -25.84 19.16 -5.29
CA LYS A 351 -24.45 18.85 -5.59
C LYS A 351 -24.32 18.65 -7.09
N ILE A 352 -23.66 19.59 -7.76
CA ILE A 352 -23.45 19.60 -9.21
C ILE A 352 -22.04 19.10 -9.52
N TYR A 353 -21.95 18.04 -10.32
CA TYR A 353 -20.70 17.51 -10.84
C TYR A 353 -20.24 18.34 -12.04
N ARG A 354 -19.03 18.90 -11.97
CA ARG A 354 -18.57 19.95 -12.90
C ARG A 354 -17.40 19.56 -13.78
N HIS A 355 -16.79 18.40 -13.55
CA HIS A 355 -15.62 17.98 -14.32
C HIS A 355 -16.03 17.08 -15.47
N PRO A 356 -15.98 17.55 -16.74
CA PRO A 356 -16.14 16.65 -17.86
C PRO A 356 -14.95 15.67 -17.86
N PRO A 357 -15.21 14.36 -18.00
CA PRO A 357 -14.13 13.38 -18.00
C PRO A 357 -13.19 13.63 -19.18
N ARG A 358 -11.88 13.46 -18.96
CA ARG A 358 -10.90 13.45 -20.04
C ARG A 358 -11.06 12.14 -20.83
N PRO A 359 -11.07 12.17 -22.17
CA PRO A 359 -11.17 10.93 -22.95
C PRO A 359 -9.91 10.07 -22.76
N PRO A 360 -10.04 8.73 -22.59
CA PRO A 360 -8.89 7.83 -22.60
C PRO A 360 -8.18 7.75 -23.95
N SER A 361 -7.03 7.08 -23.96
CA SER A 361 -6.22 6.81 -25.15
C SER A 361 -7.01 5.99 -26.18
N ALA A 362 -7.19 6.54 -27.38
CA ALA A 362 -7.93 5.88 -28.45
C ALA A 362 -7.30 4.54 -28.86
N SER A 363 -5.97 4.45 -28.90
CA SER A 363 -5.25 3.22 -29.24
C SER A 363 -5.40 2.13 -28.18
N LEU A 364 -5.35 2.51 -26.89
CA LEU A 364 -5.59 1.56 -25.81
C LEU A 364 -7.06 1.09 -25.77
N ILE A 365 -8.02 1.98 -26.06
CA ILE A 365 -9.43 1.62 -26.18
C ILE A 365 -9.66 0.65 -27.35
N GLU A 366 -8.99 0.85 -28.48
CA GLU A 366 -9.02 -0.10 -29.60
C GLU A 366 -8.51 -1.48 -29.17
N GLY A 367 -7.36 -1.55 -28.48
CA GLY A 367 -6.83 -2.81 -27.94
C GLY A 367 -7.80 -3.50 -26.98
N VAL A 368 -8.47 -2.74 -26.11
CA VAL A 368 -9.52 -3.27 -25.20
C VAL A 368 -10.69 -3.86 -25.99
N ARG A 369 -11.14 -3.22 -27.08
CA ARG A 369 -12.23 -3.74 -27.92
C ARG A 369 -11.82 -5.00 -28.68
N LEU A 370 -10.57 -5.09 -29.13
CA LEU A 370 -10.04 -6.29 -29.78
C LEU A 370 -9.95 -7.46 -28.77
N LEU A 371 -9.47 -7.23 -27.55
CA LEU A 371 -9.50 -8.23 -26.49
C LEU A 371 -10.92 -8.66 -26.14
N GLN A 372 -11.89 -7.74 -26.14
CA GLN A 372 -13.29 -8.09 -25.96
C GLN A 372 -13.82 -8.98 -27.08
N ALA A 373 -13.43 -8.72 -28.34
CA ALA A 373 -13.79 -9.59 -29.47
C ALA A 373 -13.18 -11.00 -29.31
N ASN A 374 -11.93 -11.08 -28.85
CA ASN A 374 -11.27 -12.37 -28.55
C ASN A 374 -11.98 -13.12 -27.43
N GLU A 375 -12.44 -12.41 -26.38
CA GLU A 375 -13.22 -13.00 -25.30
C GLU A 375 -14.47 -13.70 -25.82
N LEU A 376 -15.18 -13.08 -26.77
CA LEU A 376 -16.37 -13.64 -27.40
C LEU A 376 -16.07 -14.90 -28.23
N MET A 377 -14.85 -15.01 -28.77
CA MET A 377 -14.34 -16.21 -29.44
C MET A 377 -13.84 -17.28 -28.45
N GLY A 378 -13.87 -16.99 -27.14
CA GLY A 378 -13.43 -17.88 -26.08
C GLY A 378 -11.95 -17.73 -25.72
N ASP A 379 -11.23 -16.83 -26.38
CA ASP A 379 -9.82 -16.55 -26.10
C ASP A 379 -9.68 -15.52 -24.96
N LYS A 380 -9.04 -15.93 -23.88
CA LYS A 380 -8.88 -15.15 -22.63
C LYS A 380 -7.45 -15.22 -22.13
N PRO A 381 -6.49 -14.65 -22.87
CA PRO A 381 -5.05 -14.85 -22.61
C PRO A 381 -4.62 -14.33 -21.23
N TRP A 382 -5.36 -13.39 -20.63
CA TRP A 382 -5.02 -12.86 -19.31
C TRP A 382 -5.13 -13.91 -18.21
N LEU A 383 -5.93 -14.97 -18.39
CA LEU A 383 -6.06 -16.04 -17.41
C LEU A 383 -4.71 -16.73 -17.16
N ASP A 384 -3.89 -16.91 -18.20
CA ASP A 384 -2.58 -17.56 -18.12
C ASP A 384 -1.56 -16.75 -17.30
N PHE A 385 -1.78 -15.44 -17.18
CA PHE A 385 -0.89 -14.53 -16.46
C PHE A 385 -1.32 -14.26 -15.02
N ILE A 386 -2.54 -14.62 -14.60
CA ILE A 386 -3.03 -14.39 -13.24
C ILE A 386 -2.10 -15.05 -12.22
N ASP A 387 -1.82 -16.35 -12.39
CA ASP A 387 -0.98 -17.11 -11.47
C ASP A 387 0.47 -16.59 -11.43
N LYS A 388 0.97 -16.08 -12.57
CA LYS A 388 2.30 -15.45 -12.65
C LYS A 388 2.34 -14.15 -11.83
N ALA A 389 1.27 -13.35 -11.90
CA ALA A 389 1.13 -12.08 -11.22
C ALA A 389 0.87 -12.22 -9.70
N LEU A 390 0.33 -13.34 -9.24
CA LEU A 390 0.10 -13.61 -7.81
C LEU A 390 1.41 -13.63 -7.01
N LEU A 391 1.37 -13.10 -5.78
CA LEU A 391 2.54 -12.98 -4.91
C LEU A 391 2.77 -14.27 -4.09
N PRO A 392 4.02 -14.63 -3.72
CA PRO A 392 4.34 -15.94 -3.14
C PRO A 392 3.75 -16.23 -1.75
N GLU A 393 3.41 -15.20 -0.97
CA GLU A 393 2.89 -15.37 0.38
C GLU A 393 1.37 -15.45 0.40
N GLY A 394 0.82 -16.67 0.42
CA GLY A 394 -0.55 -16.94 0.89
C GLY A 394 -1.71 -16.45 0.01
N GLU A 395 -1.45 -15.91 -1.18
CA GLU A 395 -2.47 -15.26 -2.00
C GLU A 395 -2.79 -16.11 -3.25
N GLN A 396 -3.73 -17.04 -3.09
CA GLN A 396 -4.49 -17.63 -4.20
C GLN A 396 -5.78 -16.82 -4.40
N ARG A 397 -6.55 -17.12 -5.45
CA ARG A 397 -7.93 -16.61 -5.56
C ARG A 397 -8.69 -16.95 -4.27
N PRO A 398 -9.24 -15.97 -3.53
CA PRO A 398 -10.06 -16.27 -2.36
C PRO A 398 -11.27 -17.14 -2.70
N SER A 399 -11.76 -17.91 -1.71
CA SER A 399 -12.97 -18.71 -1.88
C SER A 399 -14.15 -17.84 -2.30
N ILE A 400 -14.98 -18.33 -3.21
CA ILE A 400 -16.21 -17.65 -3.65
C ILE A 400 -17.17 -17.38 -2.49
N GLU A 401 -17.08 -18.15 -1.40
CA GLU A 401 -17.89 -17.91 -0.19
C GLU A 401 -17.52 -16.61 0.53
N THR A 402 -16.34 -16.06 0.25
CA THR A 402 -15.89 -14.76 0.78
C THR A 402 -16.28 -13.59 -0.11
N ASP A 403 -16.98 -13.84 -1.23
CA ASP A 403 -17.65 -12.84 -2.05
C ASP A 403 -19.02 -12.51 -1.42
N ILE A 404 -19.03 -11.54 -0.51
CA ILE A 404 -20.21 -11.18 0.29
C ILE A 404 -20.63 -9.75 -0.04
N LEU A 405 -21.78 -9.62 -0.69
CA LEU A 405 -22.46 -8.33 -0.87
C LEU A 405 -23.50 -8.12 0.23
N VAL A 406 -23.53 -6.93 0.82
CA VAL A 406 -24.60 -6.50 1.73
C VAL A 406 -25.49 -5.42 1.14
N SER A 407 -26.71 -5.32 1.68
CA SER A 407 -27.71 -4.34 1.29
C SER A 407 -27.20 -2.92 1.55
N SER A 408 -27.48 -2.01 0.61
CA SER A 408 -27.09 -0.60 0.74
C SER A 408 -27.92 0.14 1.80
N THR A 409 -29.12 -0.33 2.11
CA THR A 409 -30.01 0.23 3.13
C THR A 409 -29.95 -0.53 4.46
N GLU A 410 -29.58 -1.80 4.44
CA GLU A 410 -29.51 -2.68 5.61
C GLU A 410 -28.13 -3.36 5.73
N PRO A 411 -27.12 -2.74 6.36
CA PRO A 411 -25.72 -3.19 6.31
C PRO A 411 -25.42 -4.61 6.80
N LYS A 412 -26.36 -5.25 7.50
CA LYS A 412 -26.25 -6.65 7.98
C LYS A 412 -26.97 -7.67 7.10
N GLN A 413 -27.77 -7.21 6.14
CA GLN A 413 -28.52 -8.08 5.25
C GLN A 413 -27.65 -8.45 4.05
N ILE A 414 -27.31 -9.73 3.93
CA ILE A 414 -26.60 -10.25 2.77
C ILE A 414 -27.54 -10.23 1.55
N VAL A 415 -27.05 -9.69 0.44
CA VAL A 415 -27.73 -9.71 -0.85
C VAL A 415 -27.15 -10.86 -1.66
N LYS A 416 -28.02 -11.78 -2.08
CA LYS A 416 -27.60 -12.88 -2.94
C LYS A 416 -27.22 -12.33 -4.32
N HIS A 417 -26.03 -12.70 -4.79
CA HIS A 417 -25.65 -12.38 -6.15
C HIS A 417 -26.61 -13.05 -7.17
N PRO A 418 -27.00 -12.35 -8.25
CA PRO A 418 -27.91 -12.89 -9.25
C PRO A 418 -27.25 -14.01 -10.07
N GLN A 419 -28.05 -14.84 -10.73
CA GLN A 419 -27.52 -15.80 -11.70
C GLN A 419 -27.03 -15.06 -12.96
N ASP A 420 -25.80 -15.32 -13.37
CA ASP A 420 -25.16 -14.73 -14.55
C ASP A 420 -24.57 -15.87 -15.40
N SER A 421 -25.17 -16.14 -16.56
CA SER A 421 -24.73 -17.21 -17.47
C SER A 421 -23.38 -16.93 -18.12
N LYS A 422 -22.89 -15.68 -18.09
CA LYS A 422 -21.57 -15.30 -18.63
C LYS A 422 -20.46 -15.50 -17.62
N ARG A 423 -20.80 -15.72 -16.34
CA ARG A 423 -19.82 -15.94 -15.27
C ARG A 423 -19.41 -17.41 -15.22
N ARG A 424 -18.10 -17.65 -15.31
CA ARG A 424 -17.50 -18.97 -15.14
C ARG A 424 -16.80 -19.05 -13.78
N ASN A 425 -16.88 -20.21 -13.13
CA ASN A 425 -16.29 -20.38 -11.81
C ASN A 425 -14.77 -20.21 -11.88
N GLY A 426 -14.20 -19.40 -10.98
CA GLY A 426 -12.76 -19.12 -10.93
C GLY A 426 -12.26 -18.07 -11.95
N GLU A 427 -13.07 -17.66 -12.93
CA GLU A 427 -12.70 -16.65 -13.92
C GLU A 427 -13.23 -15.24 -13.52
N PRO A 428 -12.42 -14.18 -13.67
CA PRO A 428 -12.91 -12.80 -13.57
C PRO A 428 -13.82 -12.45 -14.76
N ARG A 429 -14.90 -11.69 -14.51
CA ARG A 429 -15.65 -11.00 -15.58
C ARG A 429 -14.94 -9.70 -15.92
N VAL A 430 -14.90 -9.37 -17.21
CA VAL A 430 -14.35 -8.10 -17.70
C VAL A 430 -15.49 -7.12 -17.97
N PHE A 431 -15.39 -5.91 -17.41
CA PHE A 431 -16.34 -4.83 -17.60
C PHE A 431 -15.65 -3.61 -18.19
N ILE A 432 -16.18 -3.07 -19.29
CA ILE A 432 -15.71 -1.84 -19.92
C ILE A 432 -16.73 -0.75 -19.62
N ALA A 433 -16.38 0.20 -18.75
CA ALA A 433 -17.33 1.16 -18.19
C ALA A 433 -16.64 2.41 -17.61
N PRO A 434 -17.39 3.48 -17.28
CA PRO A 434 -16.86 4.60 -16.53
C PRO A 434 -16.36 4.14 -15.15
N ILE A 435 -15.29 4.76 -14.67
CA ILE A 435 -14.73 4.54 -13.34
C ILE A 435 -14.82 5.85 -12.57
N ALA A 436 -15.26 5.82 -11.31
CA ALA A 436 -15.34 7.01 -10.48
C ALA A 436 -14.06 7.20 -9.67
N SER A 437 -13.55 8.43 -9.60
CA SER A 437 -12.39 8.81 -8.78
C SER A 437 -12.68 9.92 -7.79
N ALA A 438 -12.08 9.84 -6.60
CA ALA A 438 -11.99 10.92 -5.61
C ALA A 438 -10.79 10.74 -4.68
N ASN A 439 -10.44 11.79 -3.92
CA ASN A 439 -9.52 11.65 -2.78
C ASN A 439 -10.18 10.99 -1.54
N ASP A 440 -11.50 10.76 -1.58
CA ASP A 440 -12.24 10.08 -0.52
C ASP A 440 -12.28 8.57 -0.76
N LEU A 441 -11.83 7.79 0.23
CA LEU A 441 -12.09 6.34 0.26
C LEU A 441 -13.59 6.09 0.49
N LEU A 442 -14.30 5.58 -0.54
CA LEU A 442 -15.74 5.38 -0.45
C LEU A 442 -16.09 4.12 0.35
N LYS A 443 -16.74 4.30 1.51
CA LYS A 443 -17.38 3.26 2.33
C LYS A 443 -18.87 3.55 2.55
N ASN A 444 -19.56 3.96 1.50
CA ASN A 444 -20.97 4.34 1.56
C ASN A 444 -21.71 3.69 0.37
N PRO A 445 -22.45 2.59 0.60
CA PRO A 445 -23.11 1.86 -0.46
C PRO A 445 -24.29 2.64 -1.08
N LEU A 446 -24.93 3.56 -0.33
CA LEU A 446 -25.95 4.45 -0.89
C LEU A 446 -25.34 5.46 -1.87
N LYS A 447 -24.21 6.06 -1.52
CA LYS A 447 -23.48 6.97 -2.43
C LYS A 447 -22.92 6.21 -3.63
N ARG A 448 -22.41 4.99 -3.43
CA ARG A 448 -21.97 4.09 -4.52
C ARG A 448 -23.10 3.83 -5.52
N ASP A 449 -24.27 3.44 -5.02
CA ASP A 449 -25.45 3.16 -5.85
C ASP A 449 -25.95 4.42 -6.55
N LEU A 450 -25.92 5.59 -5.89
CA LEU A 450 -26.24 6.87 -6.53
C LEU A 450 -25.27 7.19 -7.69
N LEU A 451 -23.97 6.95 -7.51
CA LEU A 451 -22.99 7.16 -8.57
C LEU A 451 -23.21 6.20 -9.74
N ARG A 452 -23.53 4.92 -9.45
CA ARG A 452 -23.92 3.92 -10.46
C ARG A 452 -25.07 4.45 -11.30
N ASP A 453 -26.13 4.92 -10.66
CA ASP A 453 -27.37 5.27 -11.33
C ASP A 453 -27.23 6.58 -12.12
N ASN A 454 -26.44 7.53 -11.62
CA ASN A 454 -26.19 8.81 -12.30
C ASN A 454 -25.19 8.72 -13.46
N PHE A 455 -24.15 7.90 -13.32
CA PHE A 455 -23.00 7.92 -14.24
C PHE A 455 -22.75 6.59 -14.96
N GLY A 456 -23.44 5.52 -14.56
CA GLY A 456 -23.21 4.17 -15.09
C GLY A 456 -21.85 3.59 -14.69
N ILE A 457 -21.26 4.06 -13.59
CA ILE A 457 -19.94 3.60 -13.14
C ILE A 457 -19.98 2.14 -12.70
N LYS A 458 -18.85 1.43 -12.87
CA LYS A 458 -18.69 0.03 -12.41
C LYS A 458 -17.61 -0.16 -11.34
N ALA A 459 -16.78 0.85 -11.10
CA ALA A 459 -15.76 0.84 -10.07
C ALA A 459 -15.56 2.24 -9.47
N VAL A 460 -15.02 2.27 -8.25
CA VAL A 460 -14.60 3.47 -7.52
C VAL A 460 -13.16 3.31 -7.03
N GLU A 461 -12.31 4.27 -7.35
CA GLU A 461 -10.88 4.31 -7.00
C GLU A 461 -10.44 5.74 -6.65
N MET A 462 -9.14 5.97 -6.43
CA MET A 462 -8.65 7.21 -5.83
C MET A 462 -7.55 7.94 -6.61
N GLU A 463 -7.17 7.51 -7.83
CA GLU A 463 -6.02 8.08 -8.56
C GLU A 463 -6.34 8.51 -9.99
N GLY A 464 -7.34 7.89 -10.63
CA GLY A 464 -7.55 7.92 -12.06
C GLY A 464 -7.79 9.32 -12.62
N SER A 465 -8.51 10.18 -11.89
CA SER A 465 -8.78 11.54 -12.38
C SER A 465 -7.54 12.43 -12.36
N GLY A 466 -6.66 12.24 -11.38
CA GLY A 466 -5.37 12.94 -11.34
C GLY A 466 -4.47 12.58 -12.52
N ILE A 467 -4.42 11.29 -12.88
CA ILE A 467 -3.67 10.81 -14.07
C ILE A 467 -4.33 11.32 -15.36
N ALA A 468 -5.65 11.31 -15.43
CA ALA A 468 -6.40 11.82 -16.58
C ALA A 468 -6.12 13.31 -16.82
N ASP A 469 -6.11 14.15 -15.78
CA ASP A 469 -5.81 15.58 -15.91
C ASP A 469 -4.33 15.86 -16.22
N ALA A 470 -3.42 15.10 -15.62
CA ALA A 470 -1.99 15.21 -15.94
C ALA A 470 -1.72 14.84 -17.41
N THR A 471 -2.19 13.69 -17.86
CA THR A 471 -1.99 13.23 -19.25
C THR A 471 -2.64 14.18 -20.27
N TRP A 472 -3.85 14.67 -19.99
CA TRP A 472 -4.51 15.70 -20.80
C TRP A 472 -3.66 16.96 -20.98
N SER A 473 -3.02 17.42 -19.92
CA SER A 473 -2.17 18.63 -19.94
C SER A 473 -0.88 18.45 -20.74
N TYR A 474 -0.44 17.21 -20.94
CA TYR A 474 0.75 16.85 -21.72
C TYR A 474 0.40 16.30 -23.11
N GLU A 475 -0.87 16.35 -23.53
CA GLU A 475 -1.33 15.78 -24.81
C GLU A 475 -1.00 14.29 -24.98
N THR A 476 -1.03 13.55 -23.87
CA THR A 476 -0.82 12.10 -23.82
C THR A 476 -2.10 11.35 -23.51
N GLY A 477 -2.17 10.08 -23.89
CA GLY A 477 -3.30 9.21 -23.59
C GLY A 477 -3.25 8.64 -22.17
N TYR A 478 -4.38 8.12 -21.69
CA TYR A 478 -4.41 7.30 -20.48
C TYR A 478 -5.39 6.13 -20.59
N LEU A 479 -5.27 5.15 -19.71
CA LEU A 479 -6.29 4.13 -19.47
C LEU A 479 -6.27 3.74 -17.98
N VAL A 480 -7.41 3.37 -17.43
CA VAL A 480 -7.50 2.83 -16.06
C VAL A 480 -7.96 1.37 -16.10
N VAL A 481 -7.20 0.49 -15.46
CA VAL A 481 -7.44 -0.96 -15.34
C VAL A 481 -7.48 -1.34 -13.87
N ARG A 482 -8.65 -1.76 -13.38
CA ARG A 482 -8.88 -2.00 -11.95
C ARG A 482 -9.46 -3.38 -11.67
N GLY A 483 -8.76 -4.15 -10.82
CA GLY A 483 -9.31 -5.37 -10.23
C GLY A 483 -10.18 -5.03 -9.01
N ILE A 484 -11.25 -5.78 -8.79
CA ILE A 484 -12.23 -5.48 -7.75
C ILE A 484 -11.89 -6.20 -6.44
N CYS A 485 -11.70 -5.46 -5.36
CA CYS A 485 -11.31 -5.99 -4.05
C CYS A 485 -12.32 -5.77 -2.92
N ASP A 486 -13.29 -4.86 -3.08
CA ASP A 486 -14.37 -4.61 -2.12
C ASP A 486 -15.61 -4.06 -2.84
N TYR A 487 -16.67 -3.73 -2.10
CA TYR A 487 -17.92 -3.17 -2.64
C TYR A 487 -18.20 -1.74 -2.23
N CYS A 488 -17.20 -0.96 -1.79
CA CYS A 488 -17.38 0.38 -1.23
C CYS A 488 -18.41 0.45 -0.08
N ASP A 489 -18.52 -0.62 0.70
CA ASP A 489 -19.40 -0.74 1.86
C ASP A 489 -18.60 -0.90 3.17
N SER A 490 -19.30 -1.11 4.28
CA SER A 490 -18.70 -1.25 5.60
C SER A 490 -17.98 -2.58 5.82
N ASN A 491 -18.18 -3.60 4.96
CA ASN A 491 -17.59 -4.93 5.09
C ASN A 491 -16.26 -5.07 4.34
N LYS A 492 -15.59 -3.96 4.06
CA LYS A 492 -14.32 -3.91 3.35
C LYS A 492 -13.23 -4.73 4.08
N GLY A 493 -12.78 -5.80 3.43
CA GLY A 493 -11.64 -6.62 3.86
C GLY A 493 -10.48 -6.54 2.86
N ASP A 494 -9.28 -6.92 3.30
CA ASP A 494 -8.07 -6.85 2.47
C ASP A 494 -7.77 -8.16 1.71
N ASN A 495 -8.58 -9.20 1.92
CA ASN A 495 -8.40 -10.56 1.42
C ASN A 495 -8.42 -10.68 -0.12
N TRP A 496 -9.17 -9.82 -0.81
CA TRP A 496 -9.26 -9.85 -2.28
C TRP A 496 -8.24 -8.96 -2.98
N GLN A 497 -7.52 -8.10 -2.25
CA GLN A 497 -6.68 -7.06 -2.88
C GLN A 497 -5.55 -7.64 -3.75
N ALA A 498 -4.90 -8.71 -3.29
CA ALA A 498 -3.82 -9.32 -4.05
C ALA A 498 -4.28 -10.01 -5.33
N TYR A 499 -5.37 -10.78 -5.23
CA TYR A 499 -5.98 -11.40 -6.41
C TYR A 499 -6.46 -10.33 -7.40
N ALA A 500 -7.12 -9.28 -6.91
CA ALA A 500 -7.55 -8.15 -7.73
C ALA A 500 -6.37 -7.46 -8.43
N ALA A 501 -5.27 -7.21 -7.71
CA ALA A 501 -4.05 -6.63 -8.29
C ALA A 501 -3.43 -7.54 -9.36
N ALA A 502 -3.40 -8.85 -9.12
CA ALA A 502 -2.90 -9.84 -10.08
C ALA A 502 -3.76 -9.89 -11.34
N VAL A 503 -5.10 -9.87 -11.22
CA VAL A 503 -6.03 -9.82 -12.35
C VAL A 503 -5.84 -8.55 -13.19
N ALA A 504 -5.68 -7.39 -12.53
CA ALA A 504 -5.44 -6.12 -13.23
C ALA A 504 -4.09 -6.10 -13.97
N ALA A 505 -3.04 -6.61 -13.33
CA ALA A 505 -1.73 -6.76 -13.96
C ALA A 505 -1.81 -7.70 -15.16
N ALA A 506 -2.34 -8.92 -14.97
CA ALA A 506 -2.45 -9.94 -16.02
C ALA A 506 -3.22 -9.43 -17.25
N TYR A 507 -4.33 -8.72 -17.06
CA TYR A 507 -5.04 -8.11 -18.18
C TYR A 507 -4.20 -7.03 -18.88
N THR A 508 -3.54 -6.17 -18.11
CA THR A 508 -2.66 -5.13 -18.67
C THR A 508 -1.55 -5.73 -19.52
N ARG A 509 -0.95 -6.84 -19.09
CA ARG A 509 0.03 -7.59 -19.90
C ARG A 509 -0.53 -7.94 -21.27
N THR A 510 -1.69 -8.57 -21.30
CA THR A 510 -2.30 -9.03 -22.57
C THR A 510 -2.80 -7.89 -23.44
N LEU A 511 -3.23 -6.78 -22.84
CA LEU A 511 -3.56 -5.57 -23.57
C LEU A 511 -2.33 -5.04 -24.31
N LEU A 512 -1.19 -4.99 -23.62
CA LEU A 512 0.07 -4.55 -24.23
C LEU A 512 0.57 -5.52 -25.32
N GLU A 513 0.38 -6.84 -25.15
CA GLU A 513 0.69 -7.84 -26.19
C GLU A 513 -0.21 -7.70 -27.43
N SER A 514 -1.47 -7.28 -27.23
CA SER A 514 -2.48 -7.14 -28.30
C SER A 514 -2.33 -5.87 -29.15
N ILE A 515 -1.63 -4.85 -28.65
CA ILE A 515 -1.42 -3.59 -29.39
C ILE A 515 -0.07 -3.63 -30.13
N PRO A 516 0.01 -3.21 -31.41
CA PRO A 516 1.26 -3.20 -32.16
C PRO A 516 2.34 -2.37 -31.47
N ALA A 517 3.60 -2.77 -31.60
CA ALA A 517 4.71 -1.94 -31.15
C ALA A 517 4.70 -0.61 -31.95
N PRO A 518 4.83 0.55 -31.29
CA PRO A 518 4.99 1.82 -32.00
C PRO A 518 6.22 1.74 -32.89
N LYS A 519 6.06 2.11 -34.18
CA LYS A 519 7.16 2.09 -35.15
C LYS A 519 8.21 3.11 -34.71
N SER A 520 9.46 2.65 -34.58
CA SER A 520 10.60 3.45 -34.13
C SER A 520 11.02 4.55 -35.09
#